data_AF-A0A9P2WRS8-F1
#
_entry.id   AF-A0A9P2WRS8-F1
#
_cell.length_a   1.000
_cell.length_b   1.000
_cell.length_c   1.000
_cell.angle_alpha   90.00
_cell.angle_beta   90.00
_cell.angle_gamma   90.00
#
_symmetry.space_group_name_H-M   'P 1'
#
loop_
_entity.id
_entity.type
_entity.pdbx_description
1 polymer ?
#
loop_
_entity_poly.entity_id
_entity_poly.type
_entity_poly.pdbx_seq_one_letter_code
_entity_poly.pdbx_strand_id
1 'polypeptide(L)'
;MLRTSPIRVLGERDYPEVCALLDRDPVGNVFVASRLRVAGLDPARLGAEVWGYIEDEAITALCYAGANLIPVNAGPEAIRHFANRARWQGRRCSSIVGPIPAVTDLWRRLRPYWGPA
;
A
#
# COMPACT_ATOMS: atom_id res chain seq x y z
N MET A 1 -18.94 11.60 15.52
CA MET A 1 -17.47 11.44 15.49
C MET A 1 -17.04 11.25 14.05
N LEU A 2 -16.36 12.24 13.46
CA LEU A 2 -15.72 12.09 12.16
C LEU A 2 -14.59 11.07 12.34
N ARG A 3 -14.80 9.83 11.87
CA ARG A 3 -13.71 8.84 11.82
C ARG A 3 -12.71 9.35 10.79
N THR A 4 -11.55 9.79 11.25
CA THR A 4 -10.37 9.96 10.40
C THR A 4 -10.17 8.66 9.63
N SER A 5 -10.05 8.77 8.30
CA SER A 5 -9.72 7.60 7.48
C SER A 5 -8.38 7.05 8.00
N PRO A 6 -8.29 5.76 8.38
CA PRO A 6 -7.04 5.18 8.91
C PRO A 6 -6.00 4.97 7.81
N ILE A 7 -6.15 5.65 6.66
CA ILE A 7 -5.22 5.63 5.54
C ILE A 7 -4.84 7.06 5.22
N ARG A 8 -3.54 7.30 5.03
CA ARG A 8 -3.03 8.53 4.43
C ARG A 8 -1.92 8.24 3.43
N VAL A 9 -1.65 9.19 2.55
CA VAL A 9 -0.43 9.15 1.72
C VAL A 9 0.75 9.50 2.60
N LEU A 10 1.79 8.67 2.54
CA LEU A 10 3.04 8.85 3.28
C LEU A 10 3.99 9.76 2.49
N GLY A 11 4.79 10.54 3.20
CA GLY A 11 5.82 11.41 2.63
C GLY A 11 7.17 11.22 3.31
N GLU A 12 8.16 12.02 2.92
CA GLU A 12 9.56 11.89 3.37
C GLU A 12 9.74 11.86 4.90
N ARG A 13 8.86 12.51 5.67
CA ARG A 13 8.89 12.47 7.14
C ARG A 13 8.60 11.08 7.72
N ASP A 14 7.86 10.26 6.99
CA ASP A 14 7.48 8.90 7.38
C ASP A 14 8.57 7.88 7.00
N TYR A 15 9.58 8.28 6.23
CA TYR A 15 10.58 7.37 5.66
C TYR A 15 11.30 6.49 6.71
N PRO A 16 11.72 7.01 7.88
CA PRO A 16 12.35 6.17 8.90
C PRO A 16 11.42 5.07 9.42
N GLU A 17 10.15 5.40 9.65
CA GLU A 17 9.15 4.45 10.15
C GLU A 17 8.78 3.41 9.08
N VAL A 18 8.66 3.85 7.81
CA VAL A 18 8.43 2.95 6.66
C VAL A 18 9.58 1.95 6.50
N CYS A 19 10.83 2.42 6.59
CA CYS A 19 11.99 1.52 6.56
C CYS A 19 11.94 0.51 7.71
N ALA A 20 11.66 0.96 8.93
CA ALA A 20 11.53 0.06 10.09
C ALA A 20 10.40 -0.98 9.92
N LEU A 21 9.29 -0.62 9.28
CA LEU A 21 8.21 -1.56 8.96
C LEU A 21 8.66 -2.61 7.92
N LEU A 22 9.34 -2.16 6.86
CA LEU A 22 9.81 -3.02 5.77
C LEU A 22 10.89 -4.00 6.25
N ASP A 23 11.76 -3.57 7.15
CA ASP A 23 12.85 -4.37 7.71
C ASP A 23 12.36 -5.49 8.66
N ARG A 24 11.06 -5.53 9.01
CA ARG A 24 10.47 -6.66 9.76
C ARG A 24 10.42 -7.97 8.95
N ASP A 25 10.35 -7.87 7.62
CA ASP A 25 10.45 -9.00 6.69
C ASP A 25 11.23 -8.55 5.44
N PRO A 26 12.58 -8.49 5.52
CA PRO A 26 13.39 -7.92 4.46
C PRO A 26 13.32 -8.72 3.15
N VAL A 27 12.97 -10.02 3.22
CA VAL A 27 12.83 -10.88 2.04
C VAL A 27 11.46 -10.66 1.39
N GLY A 28 10.37 -10.72 2.17
CA GLY A 28 9.03 -10.47 1.64
C GLY A 28 8.85 -9.05 1.11
N ASN A 29 9.53 -8.08 1.72
CA ASN A 29 9.39 -6.66 1.39
C ASN A 29 10.45 -6.14 0.42
N VAL A 30 11.35 -7.00 -0.09
CA VAL A 30 12.53 -6.59 -0.86
C VAL A 30 12.20 -5.72 -2.07
N PHE A 31 11.09 -6.02 -2.77
CA PHE A 31 10.68 -5.25 -3.95
C PHE A 31 10.36 -3.80 -3.58
N VAL A 32 9.50 -3.59 -2.59
CA VAL A 32 9.11 -2.22 -2.17
C VAL A 32 10.27 -1.52 -1.50
N ALA A 33 11.00 -2.21 -0.62
CA ALA A 33 12.17 -1.65 0.08
C ALA A 33 13.26 -1.17 -0.89
N SER A 34 13.57 -1.94 -1.94
CA SER A 34 14.57 -1.54 -2.93
C SER A 34 14.18 -0.26 -3.69
N ARG A 35 12.90 -0.12 -4.06
CA ARG A 35 12.37 1.08 -4.74
C ARG A 35 12.47 2.31 -3.84
N LEU A 36 12.06 2.18 -2.58
CA LEU A 36 12.08 3.27 -1.61
C LEU A 36 13.48 3.69 -1.21
N ARG A 37 14.42 2.75 -1.04
CA ARG A 37 15.82 3.07 -0.74
C ARG A 37 16.51 3.88 -1.84
N VAL A 38 16.09 3.72 -3.09
CA VAL A 38 16.62 4.48 -4.23
C VAL A 38 15.95 5.85 -4.39
N ALA A 39 14.62 5.89 -4.30
CA ALA A 39 13.85 7.06 -4.69
C ALA A 39 13.29 7.90 -3.52
N GLY A 40 13.30 7.38 -2.30
CA GLY A 40 12.57 7.97 -1.17
C GLY A 40 11.07 7.72 -1.26
N LEU A 41 10.29 8.61 -0.64
CA LEU A 41 8.82 8.60 -0.66
C LEU A 41 8.22 9.70 -1.54
N ASP A 42 9.04 10.57 -2.13
CA ASP A 42 8.60 11.55 -3.13
C ASP A 42 7.91 10.86 -4.32
N PRO A 43 6.62 11.11 -4.58
CA PRO A 43 5.89 10.39 -5.63
C PRO A 43 6.41 10.65 -7.05
N ALA A 44 6.99 11.83 -7.30
CA ALA A 44 7.51 12.17 -8.62
C ALA A 44 8.79 11.37 -8.93
N ARG A 45 9.66 11.20 -7.93
CA ARG A 45 10.86 10.36 -8.04
C ARG A 45 10.54 8.86 -8.03
N LEU A 46 9.58 8.45 -7.20
CA LEU A 46 9.23 7.04 -7.00
C LEU A 46 8.35 6.48 -8.14
N GLY A 47 7.58 7.35 -8.81
CA GLY A 47 6.55 6.94 -9.77
C GLY A 47 5.37 6.20 -9.13
N ALA A 48 5.14 6.41 -7.83
CA ALA A 48 4.09 5.78 -7.06
C ALA A 48 3.73 6.61 -5.82
N GLU A 49 2.50 6.49 -5.35
CA GLU A 49 2.14 6.86 -3.98
C GLU A 49 2.46 5.68 -3.04
N VAL A 50 2.79 5.99 -1.78
CA VAL A 50 2.76 4.99 -0.70
C VAL A 50 1.63 5.34 0.24
N TRP A 51 0.67 4.45 0.38
CA TRP A 51 -0.45 4.60 1.31
C TRP A 51 -0.10 3.90 2.61
N GLY A 52 -0.12 4.61 3.73
CA GLY A 52 0.06 4.02 5.05
C GLY A 52 -1.29 3.75 5.70
N TYR A 53 -1.42 2.59 6.34
CA TYR A 53 -2.52 2.26 7.22
C TYR A 53 -2.07 2.47 8.68
N ILE A 54 -2.84 3.25 9.42
CA ILE A 54 -2.50 3.75 10.76
C ILE A 54 -3.36 3.07 11.80
N GLU A 55 -2.72 2.43 12.78
CA GLU A 55 -3.34 1.85 13.98
C GLU A 55 -2.55 2.32 15.20
N ASP A 56 -3.25 2.80 16.23
CA ASP A 56 -2.65 3.31 17.46
C ASP A 56 -1.49 4.29 17.22
N GLU A 57 -1.72 5.25 16.29
CA GLU A 57 -0.75 6.28 15.84
C GLU A 57 0.49 5.75 15.10
N ALA A 58 0.58 4.45 14.82
CA ALA A 58 1.71 3.83 14.12
C ALA A 58 1.32 3.33 12.71
N ILE A 59 2.28 3.35 11.78
CA ILE A 59 2.12 2.75 10.46
C ILE A 59 2.29 1.22 10.60
N THR A 60 1.18 0.49 10.56
CA THR A 60 1.20 -0.98 10.73
C THR A 60 1.22 -1.74 9.41
N ALA A 61 0.75 -1.12 8.33
CA ALA A 61 0.79 -1.66 6.98
C ALA A 61 0.95 -0.54 5.95
N LEU A 62 1.40 -0.89 4.74
CA LEU A 62 1.41 0.06 3.63
C LEU A 62 0.94 -0.58 2.33
N CYS A 63 0.63 0.27 1.35
CA CYS A 63 0.39 -0.14 -0.03
C CYS A 63 1.19 0.74 -0.98
N TYR A 64 2.11 0.14 -1.73
CA TYR A 64 2.77 0.81 -2.84
C TYR A 64 1.81 0.86 -4.02
N ALA A 65 1.45 2.07 -4.46
CA ALA A 65 0.46 2.33 -5.49
C ALA A 65 1.08 3.09 -6.67
N GLY A 66 1.65 2.33 -7.61
CA GLY A 66 2.19 2.84 -8.87
C GLY A 66 1.72 1.97 -10.04
N ALA A 67 2.65 1.63 -10.94
CA ALA A 67 2.38 0.66 -12.01
C ALA A 67 1.92 -0.71 -11.45
N ASN A 68 2.37 -1.06 -10.25
CA ASN A 68 1.88 -2.19 -9.47
C ASN A 68 1.17 -1.70 -8.22
N LEU A 69 0.14 -2.42 -7.78
CA LEU A 69 -0.50 -2.24 -6.48
C LEU A 69 -0.03 -3.33 -5.53
N ILE A 70 0.74 -2.98 -4.51
CA ILE A 70 1.46 -3.94 -3.67
C ILE A 70 1.15 -3.70 -2.19
N PRO A 71 0.24 -4.48 -1.58
CA PRO A 71 0.05 -4.45 -0.14
C PRO A 71 1.25 -5.06 0.59
N VAL A 72 1.70 -4.41 1.66
CA VAL A 72 2.82 -4.81 2.52
C VAL A 72 2.34 -4.83 3.96
N ASN A 73 2.62 -5.95 4.66
CA ASN A 73 2.16 -6.21 6.03
C ASN A 73 0.64 -6.01 6.22
N ALA A 74 -0.14 -6.12 5.14
CA ALA A 74 -1.55 -5.74 5.14
C ALA A 74 -2.46 -6.90 5.55
N GLY A 75 -2.97 -6.83 6.77
CA GLY A 75 -4.07 -7.69 7.23
C GLY A 75 -5.42 -7.32 6.58
N PRO A 76 -6.50 -8.07 6.89
CA PRO A 76 -7.82 -7.89 6.28
C PRO A 76 -8.40 -6.46 6.40
N GLU A 77 -8.17 -5.78 7.53
CA GLU A 77 -8.64 -4.41 7.74
C GLU A 77 -7.87 -3.40 6.89
N ALA A 78 -6.53 -3.51 6.84
CA ALA A 78 -5.70 -2.70 5.94
C ALA A 78 -6.11 -2.91 4.47
N ILE A 79 -6.36 -4.17 4.05
CA ILE A 79 -6.82 -4.49 2.69
C ILE A 79 -8.19 -3.87 2.39
N ARG A 80 -9.15 -3.95 3.32
CA ARG A 80 -10.47 -3.30 3.17
C ARG A 80 -10.30 -1.80 2.89
N HIS A 81 -9.39 -1.18 3.61
CA HIS A 81 -9.08 0.23 3.51
C HIS A 81 -8.38 0.57 2.18
N PHE A 82 -7.30 -0.13 1.81
CA PHE A 82 -6.61 0.07 0.53
C PHE A 82 -7.52 -0.17 -0.67
N ALA A 83 -8.38 -1.21 -0.63
CA ALA A 83 -9.37 -1.47 -1.67
C ALA A 83 -10.34 -0.31 -1.86
N ASN A 84 -10.83 0.28 -0.76
CA ASN A 84 -11.73 1.42 -0.83
C ASN A 84 -11.05 2.63 -1.50
N ARG A 85 -9.80 2.92 -1.14
CA ARG A 85 -9.03 4.01 -1.77
C ARG A 85 -8.79 3.74 -3.26
N ALA A 86 -8.33 2.54 -3.61
CA ALA A 86 -8.05 2.14 -4.99
C ALA A 86 -9.32 2.14 -5.86
N ARG A 87 -10.48 1.75 -5.30
CA ARG A 87 -11.78 1.86 -5.95
C ARG A 87 -12.07 3.30 -6.37
N TRP A 88 -11.90 4.26 -5.46
CA TRP A 88 -12.18 5.68 -5.75
C TRP A 88 -11.22 6.29 -6.78
N GLN A 89 -9.97 5.84 -6.82
CA GLN A 89 -8.99 6.30 -7.82
C GLN A 89 -9.17 5.68 -9.22
N GLY A 90 -9.90 4.56 -9.31
CA GLY A 90 -9.98 3.72 -10.52
C GLY A 90 -8.74 2.84 -10.71
N ARG A 91 -8.79 1.95 -11.71
CA ARG A 91 -7.67 1.04 -12.02
C ARG A 91 -6.52 1.81 -12.67
N ARG A 92 -5.46 2.08 -11.90
CA ARG A 92 -4.24 2.79 -12.35
C ARG A 92 -2.98 1.91 -12.40
N CYS A 93 -3.06 0.67 -11.90
CA CYS A 93 -1.99 -0.32 -11.95
C CYS A 93 -2.29 -1.39 -13.00
N SER A 94 -1.24 -2.02 -13.53
CA SER A 94 -1.32 -3.17 -14.45
C SER A 94 -1.36 -4.51 -13.73
N SER A 95 -0.94 -4.56 -12.46
CA SER A 95 -0.99 -5.78 -11.65
C SER A 95 -1.14 -5.50 -10.16
N ILE A 96 -1.67 -6.49 -9.44
CA ILE A 96 -1.63 -6.57 -7.98
C ILE A 96 -0.58 -7.63 -7.62
N VAL A 97 0.39 -7.27 -6.79
CA VAL A 97 1.53 -8.15 -6.45
C VAL A 97 1.63 -8.27 -4.94
N GLY A 98 1.91 -9.47 -4.43
CA GLY A 98 2.09 -9.70 -3.00
C GLY A 98 1.61 -11.09 -2.57
N PRO A 99 1.49 -11.32 -1.26
CA PRO A 99 1.01 -12.59 -0.72
C PRO A 99 -0.38 -12.95 -1.24
N ILE A 100 -0.59 -14.24 -1.58
CA ILE A 100 -1.85 -14.75 -2.14
C ILE A 100 -3.08 -14.31 -1.31
N PRO A 101 -3.10 -14.41 0.04
CA PRO A 101 -4.27 -14.00 0.81
C PRO A 101 -4.61 -12.51 0.64
N ALA A 102 -3.59 -11.64 0.65
CA ALA A 102 -3.75 -10.20 0.52
C ALA A 102 -4.21 -9.81 -0.89
N VAL A 103 -3.57 -10.37 -1.93
CA VAL A 103 -3.92 -10.14 -3.34
C VAL A 103 -5.34 -10.63 -3.64
N THR A 104 -5.69 -11.82 -3.14
CA THR A 104 -7.02 -12.40 -3.35
C THR A 104 -8.11 -11.55 -2.71
N ASP A 105 -7.93 -11.11 -1.46
CA ASP A 105 -8.92 -10.26 -0.81
C ASP A 105 -9.02 -8.88 -1.48
N LEU A 106 -7.89 -8.28 -1.85
CA LEU A 106 -7.85 -7.00 -2.56
C LEU A 106 -8.59 -7.10 -3.91
N TRP A 107 -8.29 -8.13 -4.70
CA TRP A 107 -8.94 -8.34 -6.00
C TRP A 107 -10.44 -8.62 -5.86
N ARG A 108 -10.85 -9.45 -4.90
CA ARG A 108 -12.27 -9.73 -4.63
C ARG A 108 -13.07 -8.45 -4.37
N ARG A 109 -12.48 -7.48 -3.67
CA ARG A 109 -13.10 -6.18 -3.37
C ARG A 109 -13.11 -5.22 -4.57
N LEU A 110 -12.10 -5.30 -5.43
CA LEU A 110 -11.91 -4.38 -6.56
C LEU A 110 -12.60 -4.83 -7.85
N ARG A 111 -12.65 -6.13 -8.13
CA ARG A 111 -13.25 -6.72 -9.34
C ARG A 111 -14.65 -6.18 -9.67
N PRO A 112 -15.58 -6.00 -8.72
CA PRO A 112 -16.91 -5.46 -9.03
C PRO A 112 -16.89 -4.03 -9.61
N TYR A 113 -15.81 -3.28 -9.37
CA TYR A 113 -15.66 -1.88 -9.79
C TYR A 113 -14.69 -1.70 -10.95
N TRP A 114 -13.63 -2.53 -11.00
CA TRP A 114 -12.60 -2.45 -12.02
C TRP A 114 -12.89 -3.32 -13.25
N GLY A 115 -13.89 -4.19 -13.17
CA GLY A 115 -14.20 -5.16 -14.22
C GLY A 115 -13.30 -6.39 -14.15
N PRO A 116 -13.28 -7.22 -15.21
CA PRO A 116 -12.40 -8.39 -15.26
C PRO A 116 -10.91 -8.00 -15.26
N ALA A 117 -10.08 -8.95 -14.82
CA ALA A 117 -8.62 -8.85 -14.93
C ALA A 117 -8.21 -9.01 -16.40
#